data_AF-A0A2V2D5M3-F1
#
_entry.id   AF-A0A2V2D5M3-F1
#
_cell.length_a   1.000
_cell.length_b   1.000
_cell.length_c   1.000
_cell.angle_alpha   90.00
_cell.angle_beta   90.00
_cell.angle_gamma   90.00
#
_symmetry.space_group_name_H-M   'P 1'
#
loop_
_entity.id
_entity.type
_entity.pdbx_description
1 polymer ?
#
loop_
_entity_poly.entity_id
_entity_poly.type
_entity_poly.pdbx_seq_one_letter_code
_entity_poly.pdbx_strand_id
1 'polypeptide(L)'
;MIDEKRLIKECEERLLVGTNVIKLIEEQPKICEWIPLEEKTPENGEHVLLSFANEKQEPLVGTWKVDDEGGAFYAPFTGRTYASLGCFVTAWMPLPEPYRPDDSMKDEERLVL
;
A
#
# COMPACT_ATOMS: atom_id res chain seq x y z
N MET A 1 15.31 51.61 1.79
CA MET A 1 15.67 50.74 2.92
C MET A 1 14.71 49.56 2.89
N ILE A 2 15.24 48.34 2.87
CA ILE A 2 14.42 47.14 2.94
C ILE A 2 13.93 46.99 4.38
N ASP A 3 12.64 46.73 4.57
CA ASP A 3 12.06 46.52 5.91
C ASP A 3 12.31 45.07 6.33
N GLU A 4 13.33 44.90 7.18
CA GLU A 4 13.72 43.59 7.72
C GLU A 4 12.57 42.90 8.47
N LYS A 5 11.68 43.65 9.13
CA LYS A 5 10.53 43.07 9.84
C LYS A 5 9.53 42.46 8.87
N ARG A 6 9.32 43.11 7.73
CA ARG A 6 8.47 42.58 6.65
C ARG A 6 9.04 41.29 6.07
N LEU A 7 10.36 41.24 5.85
CA LEU A 7 11.04 40.04 5.34
C LEU A 7 10.95 38.85 6.31
N ILE A 8 11.13 39.10 7.61
CA ILE A 8 11.04 38.05 8.63
C ILE A 8 9.63 37.42 8.63
N LYS A 9 8.59 38.26 8.63
CA LYS A 9 7.20 37.80 8.61
C LYS A 9 6.87 36.95 7.39
N GLU A 10 7.32 37.37 6.21
CA GLU A 10 7.12 36.62 4.96
C GLU A 10 7.83 35.25 5.01
N CYS A 11 9.02 35.19 5.62
CA CYS A 11 9.75 33.94 5.81
C CYS A 11 9.01 32.99 6.76
N GLU A 12 8.46 33.50 7.87
CA GLU A 12 7.65 32.73 8.83
C GLU A 12 6.36 32.20 8.22
N GLU A 13 5.64 33.02 7.45
CA GLU A 13 4.42 32.60 6.74
C GLU A 13 4.73 31.48 5.73
N ARG A 14 5.83 31.61 4.97
CA ARG A 14 6.28 30.56 4.03
C ARG A 14 6.70 29.28 4.74
N LEU A 15 7.38 29.39 5.88
CA LEU A 15 7.75 28.25 6.73
C LEU A 15 6.50 27.53 7.20
N LEU A 16 5.52 28.25 7.76
CA LEU A 16 4.27 27.68 8.27
C LEU A 16 3.47 26.96 7.17
N VAL A 17 3.38 27.54 5.97
CA VAL A 17 2.78 26.90 4.80
C VAL A 17 3.53 25.62 4.45
N GLY A 18 4.87 25.66 4.44
CA GLY A 18 5.71 24.49 4.19
C GLY A 18 5.47 23.35 5.18
N THR A 19 5.41 23.65 6.48
CA THR A 19 5.15 22.65 7.52
C THR A 19 3.77 22.02 7.38
N ASN A 20 2.75 22.82 7.06
CA ASN A 20 1.39 22.32 6.84
C ASN A 20 1.31 21.38 5.62
N VAL A 21 2.04 21.68 4.54
CA VAL A 21 2.10 20.81 3.35
C VAL A 21 2.77 19.48 3.66
N ILE A 22 3.90 19.49 4.39
CA ILE A 22 4.58 18.24 4.77
C ILE A 22 3.67 17.37 5.64
N LYS A 23 3.01 17.98 6.63
CA LYS A 23 2.06 17.27 7.50
C LYS A 23 0.92 16.63 6.71
N LEU A 24 0.36 17.33 5.71
CA LEU A 24 -0.68 16.78 4.84
C LEU A 24 -0.21 15.60 3.98
N ILE A 25 1.07 15.59 3.57
CA ILE A 25 1.68 14.49 2.82
C ILE A 25 1.92 13.28 3.74
N GLU A 26 2.42 13.51 4.94
CA GLU A 26 2.68 12.45 5.94
C GLU A 26 1.40 11.83 6.50
N GLU A 27 0.32 12.63 6.60
CA GLU A 27 -1.01 12.17 7.03
C GLU A 27 -1.81 11.47 5.92
N GLN A 28 -1.35 11.48 4.66
CA GLN A 28 -1.96 10.63 3.64
C GLN A 28 -1.75 9.15 3.99
N PRO A 29 -2.75 8.28 3.78
CA PRO A 29 -2.51 6.85 3.85
C PRO A 29 -1.37 6.50 2.89
N LYS A 30 -0.34 5.82 3.41
CA LYS A 30 0.76 5.33 2.57
C LYS A 30 0.20 4.33 1.58
N ILE A 31 -0.05 4.77 0.36
CA ILE A 31 -0.39 3.86 -0.74
C ILE A 31 0.88 3.06 -1.00
N CYS A 32 0.86 1.76 -0.73
CA CYS A 32 2.00 0.90 -1.02
C CYS A 32 2.31 0.96 -2.53
N GLU A 33 3.59 0.98 -2.88
CA GLU A 33 4.00 0.96 -4.28
C GLU A 33 3.80 -0.43 -4.88
N TRP A 34 3.57 -0.49 -6.19
CA TRP A 34 3.53 -1.75 -6.93
C TRP A 34 4.92 -2.37 -6.98
N ILE A 35 5.04 -3.60 -6.49
CA ILE A 35 6.27 -4.39 -6.48
C ILE A 35 6.22 -5.35 -7.68
N PRO A 36 7.15 -5.24 -8.64
CA PRO A 36 7.23 -6.20 -9.74
C PRO A 36 7.43 -7.62 -9.22
N LEU A 37 6.68 -8.57 -9.79
CA LEU A 37 6.76 -9.97 -9.37
C LEU A 37 8.16 -10.58 -9.59
N GLU A 38 8.87 -10.07 -10.60
CA GLU A 38 10.25 -10.48 -10.92
C GLU A 38 11.26 -10.02 -9.87
N GLU A 39 10.98 -8.94 -9.12
CA GLU A 39 11.86 -8.43 -8.08
C GLU A 39 11.66 -9.16 -6.76
N LYS A 40 10.39 -9.34 -6.35
CA LYS A 40 10.04 -9.96 -5.08
C LYS A 40 8.67 -10.61 -5.18
N THR A 41 8.51 -11.77 -4.56
CA THR A 41 7.22 -12.42 -4.35
C THR A 41 6.62 -12.06 -2.99
N PRO A 42 5.28 -12.12 -2.83
CA PRO A 42 4.64 -11.97 -1.52
C PRO A 42 5.04 -13.10 -0.57
N GLU A 43 4.68 -12.95 0.70
CA GLU A 43 4.80 -14.03 1.68
C GLU A 43 3.76 -15.13 1.45
N ASN A 44 4.09 -16.37 1.81
CA ASN A 44 3.18 -17.50 1.62
C ASN A 44 1.90 -17.30 2.43
N GLY A 45 0.75 -17.33 1.75
CA GLY A 45 -0.57 -17.08 2.34
C GLY A 45 -0.99 -15.61 2.32
N GLU A 46 -0.15 -14.69 1.85
CA GLU A 46 -0.45 -13.26 1.85
C GLU A 46 -1.54 -12.91 0.84
N HIS A 47 -2.46 -12.03 1.27
CA HIS A 47 -3.50 -11.45 0.43
C HIS A 47 -3.03 -10.12 -0.13
N VAL A 48 -3.02 -10.00 -1.45
CA VAL A 48 -2.42 -8.86 -2.16
C VAL A 48 -3.32 -8.38 -3.28
N LEU A 49 -3.14 -7.13 -3.70
CA LEU A 49 -3.64 -6.64 -4.97
C LEU A 49 -2.67 -7.05 -6.08
N LEU A 50 -3.22 -7.39 -7.24
CA LEU A 50 -2.50 -7.89 -8.39
C LEU A 50 -2.72 -6.98 -9.59
N SER A 51 -1.62 -6.69 -10.29
CA SER A 51 -1.62 -6.11 -11.62
C SER A 51 -1.33 -7.19 -12.65
N PHE A 52 -1.90 -7.05 -13.84
CA PHE A 52 -1.84 -8.06 -14.88
C PHE A 52 -1.20 -7.49 -16.15
N ALA A 53 -0.54 -8.36 -16.92
CA ALA A 53 -0.02 -8.02 -18.25
C ALA A 53 -1.14 -7.73 -19.26
N ASN A 54 -2.37 -8.18 -18.96
CA ASN A 54 -3.53 -7.98 -19.81
C ASN A 54 -3.99 -6.51 -19.76
N GLU A 55 -3.83 -5.77 -20.87
CA GLU A 55 -4.00 -4.30 -20.95
C GLU A 55 -5.32 -3.72 -20.43
N LYS A 56 -6.39 -4.52 -20.31
CA LYS A 56 -7.73 -4.07 -19.87
C LYS A 56 -8.15 -4.63 -18.51
N GLN A 57 -7.30 -5.40 -17.85
CA GLN A 57 -7.66 -6.03 -16.60
C GLN A 57 -7.40 -5.07 -15.45
N GLU A 58 -8.48 -4.63 -14.79
CA GLU A 58 -8.38 -3.87 -13.54
C GLU A 58 -7.72 -4.71 -12.45
N PRO A 59 -7.07 -4.07 -11.46
CA PRO A 59 -6.47 -4.77 -10.33
C PRO A 59 -7.46 -5.68 -9.62
N LEU A 60 -7.02 -6.89 -9.26
CA LEU A 60 -7.81 -7.87 -8.52
C LEU A 60 -7.06 -8.34 -7.28
N VAL A 61 -7.80 -8.86 -6.30
CA VAL A 61 -7.21 -9.47 -5.10
C VAL A 61 -6.81 -10.91 -5.39
N GLY A 62 -5.64 -11.35 -4.92
CA GLY A 62 -5.24 -12.75 -4.94
C GLY A 62 -4.55 -13.18 -3.65
N THR A 63 -4.40 -14.50 -3.50
CA THR A 63 -3.59 -15.08 -2.42
C THR A 63 -2.36 -15.74 -3.02
N TRP A 64 -1.18 -15.34 -2.60
CA TRP A 64 0.05 -16.04 -2.96
C TRP A 64 0.17 -17.31 -2.14
N LYS A 65 0.40 -18.45 -2.80
CA LYS A 65 0.65 -19.72 -2.12
C LYS A 65 1.87 -20.39 -2.73
N VAL A 66 2.73 -20.89 -1.86
CA VAL A 66 3.92 -21.64 -2.22
C VAL A 66 3.75 -23.08 -1.78
N ASP A 67 3.98 -24.01 -2.72
CA ASP A 67 4.06 -25.44 -2.51
C ASP A 67 5.40 -26.00 -3.04
N ASP A 68 5.52 -27.33 -3.13
CA ASP A 68 6.75 -27.99 -3.59
C ASP A 68 7.07 -27.73 -5.08
N GLU A 69 6.10 -27.30 -5.87
CA GLU A 69 6.24 -27.02 -7.31
C GLU A 69 6.56 -25.54 -7.59
N GLY A 70 6.34 -24.66 -6.61
CA GLY A 70 6.66 -23.25 -6.68
C GLY A 70 5.54 -22.40 -6.10
N GLY A 71 5.40 -21.16 -6.60
CA GLY A 71 4.39 -20.23 -6.11
C GLY A 71 3.37 -19.84 -7.16
N ALA A 72 2.10 -19.74 -6.75
CA ALA A 72 1.00 -19.34 -7.62
C ALA A 72 0.02 -18.39 -6.92
N PHE A 73 -0.57 -17.49 -7.70
CA PHE A 73 -1.65 -16.63 -7.25
C PHE A 73 -3.01 -17.32 -7.44
N TYR A 74 -3.75 -17.48 -6.35
CA TYR A 74 -5.10 -18.03 -6.34
C TYR A 74 -6.15 -16.92 -6.39
N ALA A 75 -7.13 -17.09 -7.27
CA ALA A 75 -8.28 -16.21 -7.38
C ALA A 75 -9.30 -16.50 -6.25
N PRO A 76 -9.80 -15.47 -5.54
CA PRO A 76 -10.72 -15.62 -4.42
C PRO A 76 -11.94 -16.47 -4.77
N PHE A 77 -12.34 -17.37 -3.87
CA PHE A 77 -13.55 -18.21 -3.97
C PHE A 77 -13.64 -19.14 -5.18
N THR A 78 -12.63 -19.20 -6.05
CA THR A 78 -12.66 -20.05 -7.25
C THR A 78 -11.94 -21.38 -7.07
N GLY A 79 -11.02 -21.48 -6.10
CA GLY A 79 -10.09 -22.60 -5.96
C GLY A 79 -9.10 -22.74 -7.14
N ARG A 80 -9.05 -21.77 -8.05
CA ARG A 80 -8.23 -21.78 -9.26
C ARG A 80 -7.13 -20.72 -9.18
N THR A 81 -6.03 -20.97 -9.89
CA THR A 81 -4.95 -20.00 -10.05
C THR A 81 -5.26 -19.01 -11.17
N TYR A 82 -4.78 -17.76 -11.06
CA TYR A 82 -4.91 -16.78 -12.14
C TYR A 82 -4.28 -17.26 -13.45
N ALA A 83 -3.15 -17.98 -13.38
CA ALA A 83 -2.52 -18.60 -14.54
C ALA A 83 -3.45 -19.60 -15.24
N SER A 84 -4.19 -20.43 -14.50
CA SER A 84 -5.18 -21.37 -15.07
C SER A 84 -6.37 -20.68 -15.72
N LEU A 85 -6.62 -19.41 -15.37
CA LEU A 85 -7.66 -18.56 -15.95
C LEU A 85 -7.14 -17.72 -17.14
N GLY A 86 -5.86 -17.86 -17.50
CA GLY A 86 -5.23 -17.08 -18.58
C GLY A 86 -4.87 -15.65 -18.19
N CYS A 87 -4.80 -15.34 -16.89
CA CYS A 87 -4.38 -14.04 -16.37
C CYS A 87 -2.93 -14.12 -15.87
N PHE A 88 -2.07 -13.26 -16.39
CA PHE A 88 -0.65 -13.23 -16.03
C PHE A 88 -0.35 -12.03 -15.16
N VAL A 89 0.08 -12.29 -13.93
CA VAL A 89 0.41 -11.25 -12.94
C VAL A 89 1.80 -10.67 -13.26
N THR A 90 1.90 -9.34 -13.24
CA THR A 90 3.16 -8.60 -13.47
C THR A 90 3.71 -7.95 -12.22
N ALA A 91 2.83 -7.46 -11.34
CA ALA A 91 3.18 -6.79 -10.11
C ALA A 91 2.12 -7.03 -9.04
N TRP A 92 2.48 -6.80 -7.78
CA TRP A 92 1.59 -6.90 -6.64
C TRP A 92 1.83 -5.77 -5.65
N MET A 93 0.87 -5.53 -4.77
CA MET A 93 1.05 -4.67 -3.61
C MET A 93 0.26 -5.25 -2.42
N PRO A 94 0.74 -5.06 -1.18
CA PRO A 94 -0.03 -5.46 -0.01
C PRO A 94 -1.38 -4.74 0.01
N LEU A 95 -2.38 -5.37 0.60
CA LEU A 95 -3.67 -4.71 0.81
C LEU A 95 -3.51 -3.50 1.73
N PRO A 96 -4.26 -2.41 1.51
CA PRO A 96 -4.27 -1.29 2.44
C PRO A 96 -4.77 -1.75 3.80
N GLU A 97 -4.39 -1.01 4.84
CA GLU A 97 -4.90 -1.24 6.19
C GLU A 97 -6.44 -1.24 6.18
N PRO A 98 -7.08 -2.10 7.00
CA PRO A 98 -8.52 -2.12 7.13
C PRO A 98 -9.09 -0.73 7.43
N TYR A 99 -10.21 -0.38 6.78
CA TYR A 99 -10.88 0.90 7.03
C TYR A 99 -11.30 1.10 8.50
N ARG A 100 -11.55 -0.01 9.22
CA ARG A 100 -11.87 0.02 10.64
C ARG A 100 -10.84 -0.82 11.40
N PRO A 101 -10.38 -0.35 12.57
CA PRO A 101 -9.59 -1.17 13.46
C PRO A 101 -10.37 -2.43 13.81
N ASP A 102 -9.66 -3.55 13.91
CA ASP A 102 -10.24 -4.77 14.43
C ASP A 102 -10.61 -4.53 15.90
N ASP A 103 -11.87 -4.75 16.27
CA ASP A 103 -12.32 -4.59 17.66
C ASP A 103 -11.56 -5.52 18.62
N SER A 104 -10.88 -6.55 18.10
CA SER A 104 -10.03 -7.47 18.85
C SER A 104 -8.62 -6.95 19.18
N MET A 105 -8.14 -5.87 18.56
CA MET A 105 -6.80 -5.28 18.83
C MET A 105 -6.80 -4.23 19.96
N LYS A 106 -7.94 -4.05 20.65
CA LYS A 106 -8.10 -3.02 21.71
C LYS A 106 -7.40 -3.34 23.03
N ASP A 107 -6.88 -4.55 23.21
CA ASP A 107 -6.35 -5.00 24.50
C ASP A 107 -4.81 -4.92 24.62
N GLU A 108 -4.08 -4.72 23.54
CA GLU A 108 -2.61 -4.73 23.56
C GLU A 108 -1.95 -3.35 23.81
N GLU A 109 -2.68 -2.24 23.61
CA GLU A 109 -2.19 -0.89 23.97
C GLU A 109 -2.55 -0.48 25.41
N ARG A 110 -3.30 -1.31 26.17
CA ARG A 110 -3.70 -0.99 27.55
C ARG A 110 -2.70 -1.43 28.62
N LEU A 111 -1.60 -2.06 28.24
CA LEU A 111 -0.57 -2.56 29.17
C LEU A 111 0.67 -1.65 29.27
N VAL A 112 0.63 -0.45 28.66
CA VAL A 112 1.70 0.54 28.77
C VAL A 112 1.14 1.90 29.20
N LEU A 113 0.47 1.94 30.35
CA LEU A 113 0.24 3.15 31.14
C LEU A 113 0.55 2.89 32.62
#